data_AF-A0AA41QPE6-F1
#
_entry.id   AF-A0AA41QPE6-F1
#
_cell.length_a   1.000
_cell.length_b   1.000
_cell.length_c   1.000
_cell.angle_alpha   90.00
_cell.angle_beta   90.00
_cell.angle_gamma   90.00
#
_symmetry.space_group_name_H-M   'P 1'
#
loop_
_entity.id
_entity.type
_entity.pdbx_description
1 polymer ?
#
loop_
_entity_poly.entity_id
_entity_poly.type
_entity_poly.pdbx_seq_one_letter_code
_entity_poly.pdbx_strand_id
1 'polypeptide(L)' 'MAVRPDVEELRATRERMEGKYLAEPQMRALYEGLCRRFRDDLSDERDVLLSECAVLMAIKEGVRRA' A
#
# COMPACT_ATOMS: atom_id res chain seq x y z
N MET A 1 -1.50 24.27 -3.84
CA MET A 1 -2.34 23.24 -4.52
C MET A 1 -1.85 21.89 -4.05
N ALA A 2 -2.64 21.14 -3.30
CA ALA A 2 -2.33 19.73 -3.06
C ALA A 2 -2.50 19.01 -4.40
N VAL A 3 -1.39 18.63 -5.03
CA VAL A 3 -1.41 17.78 -6.22
C VAL A 3 -2.02 16.46 -5.78
N ARG A 4 -3.25 16.19 -6.24
CA ARG A 4 -3.94 14.94 -5.96
C ARG A 4 -3.28 13.90 -6.85
N PRO A 5 -2.53 12.93 -6.31
CA PRO A 5 -1.83 11.96 -7.13
C PRO A 5 -2.84 11.17 -7.96
N ASP A 6 -2.46 10.90 -9.20
CA ASP A 6 -3.24 10.07 -10.11
C ASP A 6 -3.01 8.58 -9.83
N VAL A 7 -3.74 7.74 -10.56
CA VAL A 7 -3.71 6.28 -10.38
C VAL A 7 -2.35 5.69 -10.75
N GLU A 8 -1.66 6.25 -11.75
CA GLU A 8 -0.34 5.76 -12.17
C GLU A 8 0.73 6.10 -11.14
N GLU A 9 0.71 7.32 -10.61
CA GLU A 9 1.59 7.76 -9.52
C GLU A 9 1.40 6.93 -8.25
N LEU A 10 0.15 6.56 -7.94
CA LEU A 10 -0.17 5.68 -6.81
C LEU A 10 0.37 4.26 -7.03
N ARG A 11 0.19 3.68 -8.23
CA ARG A 11 0.76 2.36 -8.55
C ARG A 11 2.29 2.36 -8.45
N ALA A 12 2.95 3.34 -9.06
CA ALA A 12 4.40 3.46 -9.01
C ALA A 12 4.92 3.62 -7.57
N THR A 13 4.18 4.38 -6.75
CA THR A 13 4.50 4.51 -5.32
C THR A 13 4.35 3.20 -4.58
N ARG A 14 3.25 2.47 -4.83
CA ARG A 14 2.97 1.17 -4.24
C ARG A 14 4.10 0.18 -4.56
N GLU A 15 4.42 -0.03 -5.83
CA GLU A 15 5.47 -0.97 -6.28
C GLU A 15 6.83 -0.67 -5.63
N ARG A 16 7.24 0.60 -5.62
CA ARG A 16 8.49 1.03 -4.98
C ARG A 16 8.51 0.75 -3.47
N MET A 17 7.38 0.93 -2.79
CA MET A 17 7.26 0.69 -1.36
C MET A 17 7.17 -0.80 -1.01
N GLU A 18 6.44 -1.59 -1.80
CA GLU A 18 6.38 -3.05 -1.67
C GLU A 18 7.78 -3.66 -1.76
N GLY A 19 8.58 -3.25 -2.75
CA GLY A 19 9.97 -3.72 -2.89
C GLY A 19 10.87 -3.33 -1.72
N LYS A 20 10.57 -2.24 -1.02
CA LYS A 20 11.41 -1.72 0.07
C LYS A 20 11.03 -2.27 1.44
N TYR A 21 9.74 -2.47 1.72
CA TYR A 21 9.24 -2.77 3.06
C TYR A 21 8.63 -4.17 3.21
N LEU A 22 8.37 -4.89 2.12
CA LEU A 22 7.83 -6.26 2.14
C LEU A 22 8.89 -7.30 1.79
N ALA A 23 10.07 -7.18 2.39
CA ALA A 23 11.16 -8.14 2.23
C ALA A 23 10.86 -9.46 2.96
N GLU A 24 10.19 -9.39 4.11
CA GLU A 24 9.83 -10.58 4.87
C GLU A 24 8.57 -11.26 4.32
N PRO A 25 8.59 -12.58 4.07
CA PRO A 25 7.44 -13.31 3.52
C PRO A 25 6.17 -13.19 4.38
N GLN A 26 6.32 -13.16 5.70
CA GLN A 26 5.20 -13.00 6.63
C GLN A 26 4.50 -11.63 6.50
N MET A 27 5.29 -10.56 6.37
CA MET A 27 4.75 -9.21 6.19
C MET A 27 4.08 -9.05 4.82
N ARG A 28 4.67 -9.66 3.79
CA ARG A 28 4.09 -9.72 2.45
C ARG A 28 2.73 -10.42 2.45
N ALA A 29 2.63 -11.60 3.08
CA ALA A 29 1.38 -12.34 3.15
C ALA A 29 0.26 -11.55 3.89
N LEU A 30 0.61 -10.87 4.98
CA LEU A 30 -0.33 -9.99 5.70
C LEU A 30 -0.80 -8.83 4.82
N TYR A 31 0.12 -8.15 4.14
CA TYR A 31 -0.19 -7.07 3.22
C TYR A 31 -1.11 -7.54 2.07
N GLU A 32 -0.78 -8.63 1.40
CA GLU A 32 -1.61 -9.19 0.31
C GLU A 32 -3.02 -9.57 0.77
N GLY A 33 -3.15 -10.09 2.00
CA GLY A 33 -4.45 -10.36 2.61
C GLY A 33 -5.29 -9.10 2.81
N LEU A 34 -4.68 -7.99 3.21
CA LEU A 34 -5.35 -6.69 3.33
C LEU A 34 -5.74 -6.13 1.95
N CYS A 35 -4.84 -6.19 0.96
CA CYS A 35 -5.13 -5.74 -0.40
C CYS A 35 -6.29 -6.50 -1.05
N ARG A 36 -6.47 -7.79 -0.71
CA ARG A 36 -7.64 -8.55 -1.15
C ARG A 36 -8.93 -7.99 -0.53
N ARG A 37 -8.95 -7.78 0.78
CA ARG A 37 -10.11 -7.20 1.49
C ARG A 37 -10.46 -5.81 0.96
N PHE A 38 -9.48 -4.94 0.73
CA PHE A 38 -9.74 -3.62 0.15
C PHE A 38 -10.40 -3.68 -1.22
N ARG A 39 -10.01 -4.64 -2.08
CA ARG A 39 -10.65 -4.83 -3.39
C ARG A 39 -12.05 -5.41 -3.30
N ASP A 40 -12.35 -6.15 -2.24
CA ASP A 40 -13.70 -6.67 -1.99
C ASP A 40 -14.61 -5.57 -1.42
N ASP A 41 -14.06 -4.69 -0.57
CA ASP A 41 -14.81 -3.64 0.15
C ASP A 41 -14.97 -2.33 -0.65
N LEU A 42 -14.03 -2.01 -1.55
CA LEU A 42 -13.98 -0.74 -2.29
C LEU A 42 -14.20 -0.96 -3.79
N SER A 43 -15.06 -0.14 -4.39
CA SER A 43 -15.37 -0.20 -5.82
C SER A 43 -14.53 0.75 -6.68
N ASP A 44 -13.92 1.79 -6.09
CA ASP A 44 -13.05 2.73 -6.80
C ASP A 44 -11.59 2.26 -6.71
N GLU A 45 -10.96 2.04 -7.87
CA GLU A 45 -9.56 1.61 -7.98
C GLU A 45 -8.59 2.58 -7.28
N ARG A 46 -8.88 3.87 -7.33
CA ARG A 46 -8.06 4.89 -6.70
C ARG A 46 -8.11 4.77 -5.17
N ASP A 47 -9.28 4.47 -4.62
CA ASP A 47 -9.46 4.33 -3.17
C ASP A 47 -8.80 3.04 -2.65
N VAL A 48 -8.83 1.98 -3.47
CA VAL A 48 -8.03 0.76 -3.23
C VAL A 48 -6.55 1.11 -3.14
N LEU A 49 -6.00 1.77 -4.16
CA LEU A 49 -4.57 2.11 -4.21
C LEU A 49 -4.15 3.05 -3.07
N LEU A 50 -5.00 4.00 -2.69
CA LEU A 50 -4.75 4.87 -1.54
C LEU A 50 -4.68 4.07 -0.23
N SER A 51 -5.59 3.11 -0.04
CA SER A 51 -5.61 2.24 1.14
C SER A 51 -4.38 1.34 1.20
N GLU A 52 -3.98 0.75 0.07
CA GLU A 52 -2.76 -0.05 -0.05
C GLU A 52 -1.50 0.78 0.29
N CYS A 53 -1.39 1.99 -0.25
CA CYS A 53 -0.30 2.92 0.07
C CYS A 53 -0.28 3.32 1.56
N ALA A 54 -1.46 3.53 2.17
CA ALA A 54 -1.57 3.87 3.58
C ALA A 54 -1.06 2.74 4.49
N VAL A 55 -1.38 1.48 4.16
CA VAL A 55 -0.85 0.31 4.88
C VAL A 55 0.66 0.23 4.75
N LEU A 56 1.23 0.45 3.56
CA LEU A 56 2.68 0.46 3.37
C LEU A 56 3.36 1.56 4.19
N MET A 57 2.72 2.72 4.37
CA MET A 57 3.20 3.77 5.25
C MET A 57 3.16 3.37 6.73
N ALA A 58 2.12 2.67 7.18
CA ALA A 58 2.06 2.12 8.53
C ALA A 58 3.16 1.07 8.77
N ILE A 59 3.39 0.18 7.79
CA ILE A 59 4.48 -0.82 7.83
C ILE A 59 5.83 -0.11 7.92
N LYS A 60 6.08 0.91 7.09
CA LYS A 60 7.31 1.71 7.14
C LYS A 60 7.55 2.32 8.53
N GLU A 61 6.53 2.89 9.15
CA GLU A 61 6.66 3.48 10.49
C GLU A 61 6.88 2.42 11.57
N GLY A 62 6.29 1.23 11.43
CA GLY A 62 6.58 0.07 12.27
C GLY A 62 8.05 -0.38 12.15
N VAL A 63 8.54 -0.54 10.92
CA VAL A 63 9.94 -0.92 10.61
C VAL A 63 10.93 0.10 11.14
N ARG A 64 10.61 1.41 11.10
CA ARG A 64 11.48 2.46 11.65
C ARG A 64 11.61 2.39 13.18
N ARG A 65 10.62 1.84 13.88
CA ARG A 65 10.56 1.78 15.35
C ARG A 65 11.09 0.46 15.93
N ALA A 66 11.25 -0.57 15.10
CA ALA A 66 11.83 -1.86 15.46
C ALA A 66 13.36 -1.84 15.32
#